data_AF-A0A1J4SU19-F1
#
_entry.id   AF-A0A1J4SU19-F1
#
_cell.length_a   1.000
_cell.length_b   1.000
_cell.length_c   1.000
_cell.angle_alpha   90.00
_cell.angle_beta   90.00
_cell.angle_gamma   90.00
#
_symmetry.space_group_name_H-M   'P 1'
#
loop_
_entity.id
_entity.type
_entity.pdbx_description
1 polymer ?
#
loop_
_entity_poly.entity_id
_entity_poly.type
_entity_poly.pdbx_seq_one_letter_code
_entity_poly.pdbx_strand_id
1 'polypeptide(L)' 'MPAGVPAKSSAGREATLARVESVRLAQRSEGHFDCFGRADQGYCDQGGCAYHAECLSISGLLHSL' A
#
# COMPACT_ATOMS: atom_id res chain seq x y z
N MET A 1 -34.51 -4.42 16.82
CA MET A 1 -33.16 -5.02 16.89
C MET A 1 -33.06 -6.07 15.80
N PRO A 2 -31.96 -6.18 15.04
CA PRO A 2 -31.55 -5.22 14.02
C PRO A 2 -31.21 -5.90 12.67
N ALA A 3 -31.36 -5.18 11.56
CA ALA A 3 -30.64 -5.47 10.31
C ALA A 3 -29.85 -4.20 9.94
N GLY A 4 -28.66 -4.08 10.52
CA GLY A 4 -27.70 -3.05 10.18
C GLY A 4 -27.10 -3.31 8.80
N VAL A 5 -27.04 -2.27 7.99
CA VAL A 5 -26.42 -2.21 6.66
C VAL A 5 -24.97 -2.71 6.74
N PRO A 6 -24.48 -3.56 5.80
CA PRO A 6 -23.08 -4.01 5.80
C PRO A 6 -22.15 -2.82 5.54
N ALA A 7 -21.38 -2.45 6.56
CA ALA A 7 -20.30 -1.46 6.49
C ALA A 7 -19.19 -1.98 5.56
N LYS A 8 -19.30 -1.66 4.28
CA LYS A 8 -18.29 -1.97 3.25
C LYS A 8 -17.23 -0.86 3.27
N SER A 9 -16.40 -0.77 4.32
CA SER A 9 -15.39 0.31 4.42
C SER A 9 -14.20 0.10 5.35
N SER A 10 -14.02 -1.07 5.99
CA SER A 10 -12.83 -1.38 6.82
C SER A 10 -11.92 -2.45 6.20
N ALA A 11 -12.51 -3.56 5.70
CA ALA A 11 -11.76 -4.70 5.18
C ALA A 11 -10.81 -4.38 4.01
N GLY A 12 -11.18 -3.43 3.15
CA GLY A 12 -10.34 -3.02 2.02
C GLY A 12 -9.06 -2.30 2.45
N ARG A 13 -9.15 -1.45 3.49
CA ARG A 13 -8.00 -0.71 4.02
C ARG A 13 -7.04 -1.62 4.77
N GLU A 14 -7.56 -2.53 5.58
CA GLU A 14 -6.75 -3.54 6.27
C GLU A 14 -6.00 -4.44 5.28
N ALA A 15 -6.65 -4.85 4.20
CA ALA A 15 -5.99 -5.62 3.13
C ALA A 15 -4.86 -4.82 2.45
N THR A 16 -5.06 -3.52 2.18
CA THR A 16 -4.02 -2.65 1.63
C THR A 16 -2.84 -2.48 2.59
N LEU A 17 -3.10 -2.28 3.88
CA LEU A 17 -2.04 -2.15 4.90
C LEU A 17 -1.24 -3.45 5.04
N ALA A 18 -1.91 -4.60 5.10
CA ALA A 18 -1.26 -5.90 5.16
C ALA A 18 -0.39 -6.17 3.92
N ARG A 19 -0.87 -5.77 2.73
CA ARG A 19 -0.09 -5.82 1.49
C ARG A 19 1.16 -4.95 1.57
N VAL A 20 1.02 -3.72 2.08
CA VAL A 20 2.14 -2.79 2.26
C VAL A 20 3.21 -3.37 3.17
N GLU A 21 2.82 -3.92 4.32
CA GLU A 21 3.75 -4.53 5.26
C GLU A 21 4.46 -5.76 4.68
N SER A 22 3.72 -6.59 3.93
CA SER A 22 4.26 -7.78 3.28
C SER A 22 5.35 -7.44 2.26
N VAL A 23 5.10 -6.44 1.39
CA VAL A 23 6.08 -6.01 0.39
C VAL A 23 7.29 -5.35 1.06
N ARG A 24 7.06 -4.52 2.09
CA ARG A 24 8.15 -3.91 2.86
C ARG A 24 9.03 -4.95 3.56
N LEU A 25 8.45 -6.05 4.02
CA LEU A 25 9.21 -7.16 4.60
C LEU A 25 10.09 -7.83 3.54
N ALA A 26 9.56 -8.09 2.35
CA ALA A 26 10.33 -8.64 1.23
C ALA A 26 11.50 -7.70 0.85
N GLN A 27 11.23 -6.41 0.68
CA GLN A 27 12.25 -5.39 0.39
C GLN A 27 13.39 -5.43 1.43
N ARG A 28 13.07 -5.44 2.72
CA ARG A 28 14.10 -5.54 3.78
C ARG A 28 14.87 -6.86 3.73
N SER A 29 14.19 -7.97 3.44
CA SER A 29 14.84 -9.29 3.35
C SER A 29 15.82 -9.39 2.17
N GLU A 30 15.56 -8.65 1.11
CA GLU A 30 16.43 -8.52 -0.08
C GLU A 30 17.52 -7.46 0.11
N GLY A 31 17.54 -6.73 1.23
CA GLY A 31 18.47 -5.64 1.50
C GLY A 31 18.09 -4.31 0.85
N HIS A 32 16.87 -4.19 0.34
CA HIS A 32 16.30 -2.97 -0.23
C HIS A 32 15.63 -2.08 0.84
N PHE A 33 15.41 -0.80 0.49
CA PHE A 33 14.64 0.14 1.29
C PHE A 33 13.15 -0.25 1.32
N ASP A 34 12.49 -0.11 2.48
CA ASP A 34 11.06 -0.38 2.69
C ASP A 34 10.15 0.76 2.16
N CYS A 35 10.47 1.27 0.98
CA CYS A 35 9.85 2.47 0.41
C CYS A 35 8.43 2.24 -0.15
N PHE A 36 7.94 1.00 -0.19
CA PHE A 36 6.64 0.67 -0.78
C PHE A 36 5.48 1.43 -0.10
N GLY A 37 4.62 2.05 -0.91
CA GLY A 37 3.48 2.86 -0.45
C GLY A 37 3.83 4.24 0.14
N ARG A 38 5.12 4.62 0.21
CA ARG A 38 5.57 5.91 0.78
C ARG A 38 5.84 7.00 -0.27
N ALA A 39 5.55 6.75 -1.55
CA ALA A 39 5.72 7.71 -2.63
C ALA A 39 4.67 8.85 -2.58
N ASP A 40 4.75 9.68 -1.53
CA ASP A 40 3.80 10.74 -1.15
C ASP A 40 3.51 11.73 -2.29
N GLN A 41 4.52 12.02 -3.12
CA GLN A 41 4.39 12.96 -4.23
C GLN A 41 3.95 12.31 -5.56
N GLY A 42 3.48 11.06 -5.53
CA GLY A 42 3.12 10.31 -6.73
C GLY A 42 4.31 10.03 -7.65
N TYR A 43 5.53 10.14 -7.14
CA TYR A 43 6.77 9.98 -7.90
C TYR A 43 7.71 9.02 -7.18
N CYS A 44 8.30 8.11 -7.96
CA CYS A 44 9.34 7.19 -7.54
C CYS A 44 10.32 7.02 -8.71
N ASP A 45 11.60 7.26 -8.46
CA ASP A 45 12.69 7.21 -9.44
C ASP A 45 13.28 5.79 -9.62
N GLN A 46 12.87 4.82 -8.80
CA GLN A 46 13.27 3.42 -8.92
C GLN A 46 12.51 2.70 -10.05
N GLY A 47 12.81 3.06 -11.30
CA GLY A 47 12.17 2.50 -12.50
C GLY A 47 12.36 0.98 -12.68
N GLY A 48 13.35 0.38 -12.03
CA GLY A 48 13.57 -1.08 -12.02
C GLY A 48 12.82 -1.82 -10.91
N CYS A 49 12.04 -1.13 -10.08
CA CYS A 49 11.33 -1.76 -8.98
C CYS A 49 10.16 -2.61 -9.49
N ALA A 50 10.14 -3.90 -9.13
CA ALA A 50 9.05 -4.82 -9.48
C ALA A 50 7.67 -4.35 -8.98
N TYR A 51 7.65 -3.55 -7.92
CA TYR A 51 6.45 -3.04 -7.28
C TYR A 51 6.13 -1.59 -7.67
N HIS A 52 6.82 -0.99 -8.65
CA HIS A 52 6.70 0.45 -8.97
C HIS A 52 5.27 0.90 -9.27
N ALA A 53 4.59 0.21 -10.20
CA ALA A 53 3.20 0.54 -10.57
C ALA A 53 2.21 0.36 -9.41
N GLU A 54 2.36 -0.71 -8.63
CA GLU A 54 1.52 -0.99 -7.46
C GLU A 54 1.79 0.05 -6.35
N CYS A 55 3.06 0.40 -6.13
CA CYS A 55 3.50 1.39 -5.15
C CYS A 55 2.87 2.75 -5.42
N LEU A 56 2.92 3.24 -6.66
CA LEU A 56 2.33 4.54 -7.02
C LEU A 56 0.81 4.54 -6.84
N SER A 57 0.14 3.44 -7.19
CA SER A 57 -1.31 3.29 -7.04
C SER A 57 -1.74 3.31 -5.56
N ILE A 58 -1.07 2.51 -4.73
CA ILE A 58 -1.37 2.42 -3.29
C ILE A 58 -0.97 3.70 -2.57
N SER A 59 0.15 4.32 -2.95
CA SER A 59 0.60 5.55 -2.32
C SER A 59 -0.42 6.68 -2.51
N GLY A 60 -1.02 6.82 -3.70
CA GLY A 60 -2.12 7.76 -3.91
C GLY A 60 -3.34 7.45 -3.02
N LEU A 61 -3.70 6.17 -2.86
CA LEU A 61 -4.81 5.76 -2.00
C LEU A 61 -4.57 6.04 -0.50
N LEU A 62 -3.31 5.96 -0.05
CA LEU A 62 -2.94 6.19 1.36
C LEU A 62 -2.84 7.68 1.72
N HIS A 63 -2.39 8.53 0.79
CA HIS A 63 -2.18 9.96 1.03
C HIS A 63 -3.38 10.85 0.64
N SER A 64 -4.42 10.30 0.00
CA SER A 64 -5.66 11.02 -0.33
C SER A 64 -6.68 11.07 0.83
N LEU A 65 -6.23 10.89 2.08
CA LEU A 65 -7.03 10.88 3.31
C LEU A 65 -6.62 12.05 4.22
#